data_AF-A0A7U9RUW0-F1
#
_entry.id   AF-A0A7U9RUW0-F1
#
_cell.length_a   1.000
_cell.length_b   1.000
_cell.length_c   1.000
_cell.angle_alpha   90.00
_cell.angle_beta   90.00
_cell.angle_gamma   90.00
#
_symmetry.space_group_name_H-M   'P 1'
#
loop_
_entity.id
_entity.type
_entity.pdbx_description
1 polymer ?
#
loop_
_entity_poly.entity_id
_entity_poly.type
_entity_poly.pdbx_seq_one_letter_code
_entity_poly.pdbx_strand_id
1 'polypeptide(L)'
;MFGYKCTLQTDTEVITYIMDYLLRVQGLTLGETASVIAAPFWSTIAAKTDLEDQKKHTYLRTMFPSLLVTGPFSIVLGFDGGLMALNDRLKLRSMVVGEKDDKVFIASEEAAIRTMEPNAENIWSPAGGEPVIVKVKEGAFS
;
A
#
# COMPACT_ATOMS: atom_id res chain seq x y z
N MET A 1 24.30 -4.90 5.84
CA MET A 1 22.94 -4.52 6.31
C MET A 1 22.76 -3.05 5.96
N PHE A 2 21.64 -2.64 5.35
CA PHE A 2 21.43 -1.30 4.75
C PHE A 2 21.32 -0.14 5.77
N GLY A 3 21.97 -0.26 6.92
CA GLY A 3 22.00 0.77 7.98
C GLY A 3 20.77 0.81 8.87
N TYR A 4 19.71 0.03 8.59
CA TYR A 4 18.51 0.02 9.43
C TYR A 4 18.81 -0.49 10.84
N LYS A 5 18.41 0.29 11.84
CA LYS A 5 18.49 -0.06 13.25
C LYS A 5 17.10 0.07 13.85
N CYS A 6 16.53 -1.05 14.29
CA CYS A 6 15.25 -1.08 14.97
C CYS A 6 15.42 -0.51 16.38
N THR A 7 14.87 0.68 16.62
CA THR A 7 15.03 1.44 17.86
C THR A 7 13.73 1.56 18.65
N LEU A 8 12.60 1.66 17.95
CA LEU A 8 11.26 1.74 18.52
C LEU A 8 10.69 0.36 18.84
N GLN A 9 11.27 -0.70 18.26
CA GLN A 9 10.85 -2.10 18.47
C GLN A 9 9.38 -2.33 18.10
N THR A 10 8.91 -1.61 17.08
CA THR A 10 7.55 -1.75 16.54
C THR A 10 7.57 -2.43 15.17
N ASP A 11 6.50 -3.14 14.86
CA ASP A 11 6.25 -3.68 13.52
C ASP A 11 6.16 -2.56 12.48
N THR A 12 5.57 -1.42 12.84
CA THR A 12 5.43 -0.25 11.96
C THR A 12 6.79 0.31 11.56
N GLU A 13 7.76 0.41 12.48
CA GLU A 13 9.14 0.81 12.16
C GLU A 13 9.78 -0.15 11.15
N VAL A 14 9.60 -1.46 11.33
CA VAL A 14 10.12 -2.46 10.39
C VAL A 14 9.46 -2.32 9.02
N ILE A 15 8.13 -2.11 8.95
CA ILE A 15 7.42 -1.84 7.70
C ILE A 15 7.97 -0.60 7.00
N THR A 16 8.25 0.48 7.75
CA THR A 16 8.87 1.69 7.20
C THR A 16 10.23 1.38 6.56
N TYR A 17 11.06 0.56 7.19
CA TYR A 17 12.36 0.17 6.62
C TYR A 17 12.22 -0.75 5.40
N ILE A 18 11.22 -1.62 5.36
CA ILE A 18 10.92 -2.42 4.17
C ILE A 18 10.51 -1.51 2.99
N MET A 19 9.64 -0.53 3.26
CA MET A 19 9.23 0.46 2.25
C MET A 19 10.43 1.26 1.71
N ASP A 20 11.28 1.79 2.59
CA ASP A 20 12.49 2.53 2.19
C ASP A 20 13.44 1.65 1.38
N TYR A 21 13.66 0.40 1.81
CA TYR A 21 14.50 -0.55 1.09
C TYR A 21 13.98 -0.82 -0.32
N LEU A 22 12.69 -1.12 -0.47
CA LEU A 22 12.10 -1.47 -1.75
C LEU A 22 12.03 -0.26 -2.70
N LEU A 23 11.65 0.91 -2.20
CA LEU A 23 11.48 2.10 -3.03
C LEU A 23 12.82 2.77 -3.37
N ARG A 24 13.64 3.09 -2.35
CA ARG A 24 14.85 3.90 -2.53
C ARG A 24 16.07 3.06 -2.90
N VAL A 25 16.22 1.87 -2.31
CA VAL A 25 17.42 1.04 -2.52
C VAL A 25 17.23 0.08 -3.70
N GLN A 26 16.07 -0.58 -3.80
CA GLN A 26 15.78 -1.49 -4.93
C GLN A 26 15.17 -0.76 -6.13
N GLY A 27 14.68 0.46 -5.98
CA GLY A 27 14.12 1.25 -7.08
C GLY A 27 12.75 0.73 -7.58
N LEU A 28 12.03 -0.02 -6.76
CA LEU A 28 10.70 -0.51 -7.12
C LEU A 28 9.68 0.63 -7.15
N THR A 29 8.66 0.47 -7.98
CA THR A 29 7.48 1.33 -7.95
C THR A 29 6.65 1.07 -6.68
N LEU A 30 5.74 1.99 -6.35
CA LEU A 30 4.78 1.82 -5.24
C LEU A 30 3.92 0.55 -5.41
N GLY A 31 3.45 0.27 -6.63
CA GLY A 31 2.67 -0.93 -6.92
C GLY A 31 3.48 -2.22 -6.80
N GLU A 32 4.75 -2.22 -7.20
CA GLU A 32 5.67 -3.35 -7.00
C GLU A 32 5.96 -3.58 -5.52
N THR A 33 6.20 -2.51 -4.78
CA THR A 33 6.41 -2.55 -3.33
C THR A 33 5.20 -3.13 -2.60
N ALA A 34 3.99 -2.68 -2.96
CA ALA A 34 2.74 -3.27 -2.45
C ALA A 34 2.63 -4.76 -2.81
N SER A 35 3.02 -5.12 -4.03
CA SER A 35 3.03 -6.52 -4.51
C SER A 35 4.06 -7.41 -3.80
N VAL A 36 5.07 -6.84 -3.15
CA VAL A 36 6.03 -7.57 -2.30
C VAL A 36 5.47 -7.70 -0.88
N ILE A 37 5.09 -6.58 -0.28
CA ILE A 37 4.69 -6.49 1.14
C ILE A 37 3.35 -7.19 1.39
N ALA A 38 2.40 -7.05 0.46
CA ALA A 38 1.06 -7.63 0.52
C ALA A 38 0.83 -8.63 -0.62
N ALA A 39 1.85 -9.42 -0.96
CA ALA A 39 1.81 -10.26 -2.15
C ALA A 39 0.61 -11.23 -2.19
N PRO A 40 -0.05 -11.38 -3.35
CA PRO A 40 -1.14 -12.33 -3.53
C PRO A 40 -0.67 -13.78 -3.34
N PHE A 41 -1.62 -14.70 -3.14
CA PHE A 41 -1.31 -16.12 -3.05
C PHE A 41 -0.75 -16.66 -4.37
N TRP A 42 0.08 -17.71 -4.29
CA TRP A 42 0.60 -18.39 -5.49
C TRP A 42 -0.50 -18.86 -6.43
N SER A 43 -1.61 -19.38 -5.89
CA SER A 43 -2.79 -19.76 -6.69
C SER A 43 -3.42 -18.57 -7.39
N THR A 44 -3.53 -17.42 -6.71
CA THR A 44 -4.01 -16.17 -7.30
C THR A 44 -3.09 -15.68 -8.41
N ILE A 45 -1.77 -15.76 -8.23
CA ILE A 45 -0.79 -15.41 -9.26
C ILE A 45 -0.93 -16.36 -10.46
N ALA A 46 -1.01 -17.68 -10.22
CA ALA A 46 -1.16 -18.69 -11.26
C ALA A 46 -2.47 -18.56 -12.05
N ALA A 47 -3.52 -17.99 -11.45
CA ALA A 47 -4.82 -17.78 -12.09
C ALA A 47 -4.94 -16.46 -12.87
N LYS A 48 -3.93 -15.58 -12.85
CA LYS A 48 -3.94 -14.32 -13.61
C LYS A 48 -3.96 -14.60 -15.11
N THR A 49 -4.85 -13.92 -15.83
CA THR A 49 -4.98 -14.01 -17.30
C THR A 49 -3.96 -13.12 -18.02
N ASP A 50 -3.57 -12.01 -17.40
CA ASP A 50 -2.46 -11.19 -17.86
C ASP A 50 -1.13 -11.89 -17.53
N LEU A 51 -0.45 -12.37 -18.58
CA LEU A 51 0.80 -13.12 -18.45
C LEU A 51 1.98 -12.26 -18.01
N GLU A 52 2.01 -10.97 -18.35
CA GLU A 52 3.09 -10.09 -17.93
C GLU A 52 2.93 -9.73 -16.46
N ASP A 53 1.71 -9.46 -16.02
CA ASP A 53 1.38 -9.26 -14.62
C ASP A 53 1.64 -10.54 -13.79
N GLN A 54 1.29 -11.71 -14.31
CA GLN A 54 1.61 -13.01 -13.70
C GLN A 54 3.12 -13.20 -13.51
N LYS A 55 3.92 -12.96 -14.57
CA LYS A 55 5.38 -13.09 -14.50
C LYS A 55 5.97 -12.10 -13.51
N LYS A 56 5.51 -10.85 -13.53
CA LYS A 56 5.93 -9.80 -12.59
C LYS A 56 5.69 -10.20 -11.14
N HIS A 57 4.47 -10.62 -10.81
CA HIS A 57 4.17 -11.07 -9.44
C HIS A 57 4.94 -12.32 -9.05
N THR A 58 5.12 -13.28 -9.97
CA THR A 58 5.94 -14.48 -9.73
C THR A 58 7.39 -14.12 -9.42
N TYR A 59 7.97 -13.21 -10.20
CA TYR A 59 9.33 -12.70 -10.02
C TYR A 59 9.48 -12.02 -8.65
N LEU A 60 8.64 -11.02 -8.36
CA LEU A 60 8.70 -10.28 -7.10
C LEU A 60 8.55 -11.20 -5.88
N ARG A 61 7.61 -12.15 -5.95
CA ARG A 61 7.35 -13.10 -4.87
C ARG A 61 8.52 -14.06 -4.65
N THR A 62 9.25 -14.41 -5.70
CA THR A 62 10.43 -15.27 -5.64
C THR A 62 11.68 -14.53 -5.16
N MET A 63 11.83 -13.26 -5.56
CA MET A 63 12.99 -12.43 -5.20
C MET A 63 12.93 -11.88 -3.77
N PHE A 64 11.74 -11.54 -3.29
CA PHE A 64 11.54 -10.92 -1.97
C PHE A 64 10.65 -11.75 -1.02
N PRO A 65 10.86 -13.08 -0.89
CA PRO A 65 9.94 -13.95 -0.15
C PRO A 65 9.84 -13.58 1.33
N SER A 66 10.95 -13.12 1.92
CA SER A 66 11.05 -12.73 3.33
C SER A 66 10.46 -11.36 3.66
N LEU A 67 10.07 -10.58 2.65
CA LEU A 67 9.50 -9.23 2.84
C LEU A 67 7.98 -9.20 2.76
N LEU A 68 7.34 -10.37 2.66
CA LEU A 68 5.91 -10.49 2.89
C LEU A 68 5.60 -10.18 4.35
N VAL A 69 4.79 -9.14 4.59
CA VAL A 69 4.32 -8.83 5.93
C VAL A 69 3.12 -9.70 6.23
N THR A 70 3.27 -10.61 7.20
CA THR A 70 2.21 -11.50 7.66
C THR A 70 1.54 -10.93 8.90
N GLY A 71 0.26 -10.63 8.79
CA GLY A 71 -0.56 -10.11 9.89
C GLY A 71 -1.46 -8.97 9.43
N PRO A 72 -2.51 -8.63 10.21
CA PRO A 72 -3.40 -7.52 9.87
C PRO A 72 -2.67 -6.18 9.91
N PHE A 73 -2.69 -5.44 8.80
CA PHE A 73 -2.20 -4.06 8.76
C PHE A 73 -3.05 -3.20 7.83
N SER A 74 -3.08 -1.90 8.13
CA SER A 74 -3.62 -0.85 7.28
C SER A 74 -2.75 0.36 7.54
N ILE A 75 -2.04 0.83 6.51
CA ILE A 75 -1.01 1.86 6.62
C ILE A 75 -1.23 2.95 5.58
N VAL A 76 -0.78 4.16 5.92
CA VAL A 76 -0.66 5.28 4.99
C VAL A 76 0.81 5.67 4.94
N LEU A 77 1.38 5.64 3.73
CA LEU A 77 2.75 6.03 3.42
C LEU A 77 2.73 7.36 2.66
N GLY A 78 3.36 8.39 3.20
CA GLY A 78 3.65 9.62 2.46
C GLY A 78 4.91 9.46 1.60
N PHE A 79 4.90 10.04 0.40
CA PHE A 79 6.07 10.14 -0.46
C PHE A 79 6.11 11.52 -1.13
N ASP A 80 7.23 11.86 -1.76
CA ASP A 80 7.33 13.13 -2.47
C ASP A 80 6.35 13.19 -3.65
N GLY A 81 5.42 14.14 -3.59
CA GLY A 81 4.33 14.25 -4.56
C GLY A 81 3.09 13.39 -4.28
N GLY A 82 2.93 12.78 -3.10
CA GLY A 82 1.67 12.11 -2.77
C GLY A 82 1.64 11.21 -1.53
N LEU A 83 0.65 10.31 -1.52
CA LEU A 83 0.49 9.28 -0.50
C LEU A 83 0.00 7.97 -1.10
N MET A 84 0.28 6.87 -0.41
CA MET A 84 -0.24 5.54 -0.70
C MET A 84 -0.89 4.96 0.54
N ALA A 85 -2.12 4.47 0.43
CA ALA A 85 -2.73 3.62 1.43
C ALA A 85 -2.69 2.15 0.99
N LEU A 86 -2.41 1.27 1.94
CA LEU A 86 -2.29 -0.17 1.69
C LEU A 86 -2.77 -0.96 2.90
N ASN A 87 -3.49 -2.04 2.64
CA ASN A 87 -3.93 -3.01 3.62
C ASN A 87 -3.23 -4.37 3.39
N ASP A 88 -3.33 -5.24 4.39
CA ASP A 88 -2.86 -6.61 4.26
C ASP A 88 -3.65 -7.38 3.19
N ARG A 89 -3.02 -8.40 2.60
CA ARG A 89 -3.59 -9.19 1.50
C ARG A 89 -4.91 -9.90 1.85
N LEU A 90 -5.21 -10.09 3.14
CA LEU A 90 -6.42 -10.75 3.62
C LEU A 90 -7.49 -9.73 4.06
N LYS A 91 -7.18 -8.42 4.00
CA LYS A 91 -8.06 -7.33 4.41
C LYS A 91 -8.61 -7.54 5.83
N LEU A 92 -7.71 -7.83 6.78
CA LEU A 92 -8.06 -8.09 8.17
C LEU A 92 -8.23 -6.80 8.98
N ARG A 93 -7.80 -5.66 8.45
CA ARG A 93 -8.12 -4.32 8.98
C ARG A 93 -8.98 -3.54 8.01
N SER A 94 -9.89 -2.75 8.57
CA SER A 94 -10.74 -1.84 7.81
C SER A 94 -9.91 -0.72 7.18
N MET A 95 -10.28 -0.36 5.96
CA MET A 95 -9.77 0.79 5.22
C MET A 95 -10.86 1.23 4.26
N VAL A 96 -11.28 2.48 4.40
CA VAL A 96 -12.30 3.13 3.60
C VAL A 96 -11.67 4.32 2.91
N VAL A 97 -11.97 4.47 1.63
CA VAL A 97 -11.57 5.62 0.81
C VAL A 97 -12.83 6.33 0.35
N GLY A 98 -12.79 7.65 0.34
CA GLY A 98 -13.83 8.51 -0.21
C GLY A 98 -13.20 9.69 -0.93
N GLU A 99 -13.95 10.31 -1.82
CA GLU A 99 -13.49 11.42 -2.65
C GLU A 99 -14.44 12.60 -2.57
N LYS A 100 -13.92 13.81 -2.71
CA LYS A 100 -14.73 15.00 -2.96
C LYS A 100 -13.93 16.02 -3.71
N ASP A 101 -14.41 16.43 -4.88
CA ASP A 101 -13.74 17.38 -5.77
C ASP A 101 -12.28 16.97 -6.04
N ASP A 102 -11.29 17.67 -5.48
CA ASP A 102 -9.87 17.35 -5.59
C ASP A 102 -9.24 16.80 -4.31
N LYS A 103 -10.07 16.31 -3.39
CA LYS A 103 -9.66 15.71 -2.10
C LYS A 103 -9.95 14.22 -2.10
N VAL A 104 -9.03 13.48 -1.48
CA VAL A 104 -9.18 12.06 -1.17
C VAL A 104 -9.09 11.89 0.33
N PHE A 105 -10.01 11.13 0.91
CA PHE A 105 -10.11 10.82 2.32
C PHE A 105 -9.87 9.34 2.52
N ILE A 106 -8.99 8.99 3.45
CA ILE A 106 -8.68 7.60 3.79
C ILE A 106 -8.80 7.46 5.30
N ALA A 107 -9.62 6.52 5.75
CA ALA A 107 -9.87 6.28 7.17
C ALA A 107 -10.16 4.81 7.45
N SER A 108 -10.11 4.43 8.73
CA SER A 108 -10.55 3.09 9.16
C SER A 108 -12.06 2.89 9.01
N GLU A 109 -12.85 3.96 9.05
CA GLU A 109 -14.32 3.92 9.03
C GLU A 109 -14.89 5.06 8.19
N GLU A 110 -16.01 4.80 7.52
CA GLU A 110 -16.74 5.81 6.73
C GLU A 110 -17.23 6.98 7.59
N ALA A 111 -17.61 6.73 8.85
CA ALA A 111 -18.08 7.76 9.76
C ALA A 111 -17.04 8.88 9.97
N ALA A 112 -15.74 8.54 10.02
CA ALA A 112 -14.68 9.53 10.13
C ALA A 112 -14.60 10.42 8.87
N ILE A 113 -14.77 9.82 7.69
CA ILE A 113 -14.82 10.56 6.42
C ILE A 113 -16.03 11.49 6.40
N ARG A 114 -17.23 10.98 6.72
CA ARG A 114 -18.46 11.77 6.72
C ARG A 114 -18.50 12.86 7.80
N THR A 115 -17.77 12.67 8.90
CA THR A 115 -17.62 13.72 9.91
C THR A 115 -16.83 14.91 9.36
N MET A 116 -15.83 14.65 8.50
CA MET A 116 -15.01 15.69 7.89
C MET A 116 -15.65 16.28 6.63
N GLU A 117 -16.30 15.45 5.81
CA GLU A 117 -16.95 15.82 4.56
C GLU A 117 -18.27 15.03 4.42
N PRO A 118 -19.41 15.58 4.89
CA PRO A 118 -20.70 14.89 4.87
C PRO A 118 -21.16 14.47 3.47
N ASN A 119 -20.75 15.23 2.45
CA ASN A 119 -21.10 15.02 1.06
C ASN A 119 -20.00 14.29 0.28
N ALA A 120 -19.14 13.51 0.96
CA ALA A 120 -18.15 12.66 0.31
C ALA A 120 -18.84 11.69 -0.65
N GLU A 121 -18.24 11.56 -1.83
CA GLU A 121 -18.67 10.75 -2.95
C GLU A 121 -17.70 9.58 -3.14
N ASN A 122 -18.04 8.63 -4.02
CA ASN A 122 -17.22 7.46 -4.33
C ASN A 122 -16.64 6.82 -3.06
N ILE A 123 -17.48 6.30 -2.16
CA ILE A 123 -16.98 5.65 -0.95
C ILE A 123 -16.81 4.16 -1.24
N TRP A 124 -15.60 3.64 -1.07
CA TRP A 124 -15.31 2.22 -1.24
C TRP A 124 -14.31 1.71 -0.22
N SER A 125 -14.20 0.39 -0.12
CA SER A 125 -13.21 -0.28 0.71
C SER A 125 -12.26 -1.07 -0.20
N PRO A 126 -10.99 -0.66 -0.37
CA PRO A 126 -10.04 -1.33 -1.26
C PRO A 126 -9.88 -2.81 -0.94
N ALA A 127 -9.62 -3.65 -1.95
CA ALA A 127 -9.38 -5.07 -1.75
C ALA A 127 -8.08 -5.31 -0.97
N GLY A 128 -7.88 -6.54 -0.46
CA GLY A 128 -6.68 -6.88 0.29
C GLY A 128 -5.43 -6.81 -0.59
N GLY A 129 -4.41 -6.09 -0.15
CA GLY A 129 -3.16 -5.87 -0.88
C GLY A 129 -3.29 -4.93 -2.09
N GLU A 130 -4.44 -4.26 -2.26
CA GLU A 130 -4.66 -3.27 -3.31
C GLU A 130 -4.15 -1.90 -2.85
N PRO A 131 -3.11 -1.34 -3.49
CA PRO A 131 -2.61 -0.02 -3.13
C PRO A 131 -3.51 1.08 -3.70
N VAL A 132 -3.91 2.03 -2.86
CA VAL A 132 -4.55 3.28 -3.27
C VAL A 132 -3.48 4.37 -3.30
N ILE A 133 -3.12 4.83 -4.49
CA ILE A 133 -2.05 5.82 -4.69
C ILE A 133 -2.68 7.15 -5.11
N VAL A 134 -2.46 8.18 -4.31
CA VAL A 134 -2.94 9.55 -4.58
C VAL A 134 -1.72 10.42 -4.82
N LYS A 135 -1.72 11.13 -5.95
CA LYS A 135 -0.70 12.14 -6.25
C LYS A 135 -1.28 13.53 -6.09
N VAL A 136 -0.50 14.44 -5.54
CA VAL A 136 -0.87 15.85 -5.55
C VAL A 136 -0.70 16.42 -6.96
N LYS A 137 -1.47 17.48 -7.27
CA LYS A 137 -1.38 18.17 -8.57
C LYS A 137 0.04 18.70 -8.78
N GLU A 138 0.53 18.62 -10.02
CA GLU A 138 1.83 19.20 -10.39
C GLU A 138 1.89 20.69 -10.00
N GLY A 139 2.97 21.08 -9.32
CA GLY A 139 3.15 22.44 -8.79
C GLY A 139 2.53 22.71 -7.41
N ALA A 140 1.85 21.73 -6.80
CA ALA A 140 1.34 21.82 -5.43
C ALA A 140 2.27 21.20 -4.36
N PHE A 141 3.47 20.77 -4.77
CA PHE A 141 4.53 20.22 -3.93
C PHE A 141 5.88 20.79 -4.38
N SER A 142 6.77 21.04 -3.41
CA SER A 142 8.04 21.77 -3.58
C SER A 142 9.25 20.86 -3.58
#